data_AF-A0A0W1CNA5-F1
#
_entry.id   AF-A0A0W1CNA5-F1
#
_cell.length_a   1.000
_cell.length_b   1.000
_cell.length_c   1.000
_cell.angle_alpha   90.00
_cell.angle_beta   90.00
_cell.angle_gamma   90.00
#
_symmetry.space_group_name_H-M   'P 1'
#
loop_
_entity.id
_entity.type
_entity.pdbx_description
1 polymer ?
#
loop_
_entity_poly.entity_id
_entity_poly.type
_entity_poly.pdbx_seq_one_letter_code
_entity_poly.pdbx_strand_id
1 'polypeptide(L)'
;MQSASACSPSDSTSSPGFSDRRSDDEERIKHLTESLFGYEKLLQQIFAEGGRLATAAIDAQTHQNLSPLVGHQILSALTNAQLSVTGALGYMAEGHRQLEVLAQKLGIDPEAFGDVVKRPSARGATPLELAA
;
A
#
# COMPACT_ATOMS: atom_id res chain seq x y z
N MET A 1 70.35 -9.38 27.35
CA MET A 1 69.08 -10.09 27.61
C MET A 1 68.00 -9.39 26.80
N GLN A 2 67.29 -10.17 25.99
CA GLN A 2 66.08 -9.82 25.22
C GLN A 2 64.96 -9.46 26.23
N SER A 3 63.86 -8.75 25.96
CA SER A 3 62.98 -8.70 24.79
C SER A 3 62.13 -7.43 24.84
N ALA A 4 61.72 -6.95 23.66
CA ALA A 4 60.69 -5.92 23.48
C ALA A 4 59.31 -6.43 23.91
N SER A 5 58.48 -5.57 24.51
CA SER A 5 57.04 -5.79 24.64
C SER A 5 56.33 -4.49 24.27
N ALA A 6 56.07 -4.34 22.98
CA ALA A 6 55.20 -3.29 22.45
C ALA A 6 53.76 -3.66 22.80
N CYS A 7 53.11 -2.80 23.57
CA CYS A 7 51.70 -2.89 23.89
C CYS A 7 50.90 -2.58 22.61
N SER A 8 50.18 -3.57 22.08
CA SER A 8 49.29 -3.39 20.93
C SER A 8 48.18 -2.39 21.24
N PRO A 9 47.74 -1.54 20.30
CA PRO A 9 46.50 -0.80 20.46
C PRO A 9 45.34 -1.77 20.31
N SER A 10 44.45 -1.77 21.29
CA SER A 10 43.15 -2.44 21.20
C SER A 10 42.34 -1.79 20.09
N ASP A 11 42.28 -2.45 18.93
CA ASP A 11 41.31 -2.14 17.89
C ASP A 11 39.92 -2.31 18.50
N SER A 12 39.31 -1.16 18.78
CA SER A 12 37.93 -1.06 19.21
C SER A 12 37.09 -1.45 18.01
N THR A 13 36.72 -2.72 17.93
CA THR A 13 35.72 -3.19 16.99
C THR A 13 34.42 -2.47 17.34
N SER A 14 34.12 -1.41 16.57
CA SER A 14 32.84 -0.74 16.58
C SER A 14 31.77 -1.77 16.25
N SER A 15 31.12 -2.32 17.27
CA SER A 15 29.93 -3.13 17.10
C SER A 15 28.92 -2.30 16.31
N PRO A 16 28.36 -2.78 15.18
CA PRO A 16 27.31 -2.08 14.47
C PRO A 16 26.20 -1.82 15.47
N GLY A 17 26.03 -0.55 15.83
CA GLY A 17 25.25 -0.13 16.96
C GLY A 17 23.79 -0.50 16.76
N PHE A 18 23.11 -0.84 17.84
CA PHE A 18 21.66 -1.05 17.89
C PHE A 18 20.84 0.06 17.16
N SER A 19 21.38 1.27 17.05
CA SER A 19 20.83 2.38 16.26
C SER A 19 20.83 2.14 14.75
N ASP A 20 21.88 1.54 14.20
CA ASP A 20 22.09 1.29 12.76
C ASP A 20 21.09 0.25 12.25
N ARG A 21 20.85 -0.80 13.04
CA ARG A 21 19.83 -1.81 12.75
C ARG A 21 18.42 -1.25 12.78
N ARG A 22 18.13 -0.32 13.70
CA ARG A 22 16.81 0.29 13.82
C ARG A 22 16.50 1.20 12.63
N SER A 23 17.47 1.97 12.14
CA SER A 23 17.30 2.77 10.93
C SER A 23 17.07 1.90 9.69
N ASP A 24 17.78 0.78 9.57
CA ASP A 24 17.58 -0.17 8.48
C ASP A 24 16.17 -0.80 8.51
N ASP A 25 15.68 -1.17 9.70
CA ASP A 25 14.34 -1.74 9.88
C ASP A 25 13.24 -0.72 9.54
N GLU A 26 13.41 0.55 9.94
CA GLU A 26 12.49 1.64 9.63
C GLU A 26 12.41 1.89 8.11
N GLU A 27 13.55 1.95 7.42
CA GLU A 27 13.59 2.15 5.96
C GLU A 27 12.94 0.99 5.20
N ARG A 28 13.17 -0.26 5.65
CA ARG A 28 12.55 -1.45 5.05
C ARG A 28 11.03 -1.46 5.20
N ILE A 29 10.52 -1.12 6.38
CA ILE A 29 9.08 -1.07 6.64
C ILE A 29 8.44 0.04 5.82
N LYS A 30 9.11 1.21 5.72
CA LYS A 30 8.64 2.33 4.88
C LYS A 30 8.54 1.93 3.41
N HIS A 31 9.58 1.30 2.87
CA HIS A 31 9.56 0.81 1.49
C HIS A 31 8.43 -0.21 1.27
N LEU A 32 8.17 -1.09 2.23
CA LEU A 32 7.08 -2.06 2.16
C LEU A 32 5.70 -1.38 2.16
N THR A 33 5.50 -0.38 3.02
CA THR A 33 4.28 0.44 3.05
C THR A 33 4.06 1.18 1.73
N GLU A 34 5.09 1.84 1.19
CA GLU A 34 5.02 2.52 -0.11
C GLU A 34 4.65 1.54 -1.24
N SER A 35 5.25 0.36 -1.22
CA SER A 35 4.93 -0.71 -2.18
C SER A 35 3.48 -1.19 -2.05
N LEU A 36 2.96 -1.30 -0.83
CA LEU A 36 1.58 -1.69 -0.57
C LEU A 36 0.59 -0.65 -1.09
N PHE A 37 0.83 0.64 -0.85
CA PHE A 37 0.05 1.73 -1.46
C PHE A 37 0.11 1.72 -2.99
N GLY A 38 1.30 1.45 -3.56
CA GLY A 38 1.48 1.33 -5.00
C GLY A 38 0.61 0.21 -5.59
N TYR A 39 0.60 -0.96 -4.95
CA TYR A 39 -0.22 -2.08 -5.38
C TYR A 39 -1.72 -1.83 -5.20
N GLU A 40 -2.13 -1.24 -4.08
CA GLU A 40 -3.52 -0.81 -3.85
C GLU A 40 -4.01 0.14 -4.95
N LYS A 41 -3.19 1.13 -5.33
CA LYS A 41 -3.52 2.07 -6.41
C LYS A 41 -3.72 1.35 -7.74
N LEU A 42 -2.93 0.32 -8.05
CA LEU A 42 -3.12 -0.49 -9.25
C LEU A 42 -4.44 -1.26 -9.19
N LEU A 43 -4.80 -1.84 -8.04
CA LEU A 43 -6.10 -2.50 -7.85
C LEU A 43 -7.28 -1.53 -8.04
N GLN A 44 -7.19 -0.31 -7.50
CA GLN A 44 -8.20 0.73 -7.71
C GLN A 44 -8.33 1.13 -9.19
N GLN A 45 -7.21 1.22 -9.92
CA GLN A 45 -7.21 1.48 -11.36
C GLN A 45 -7.86 0.35 -12.15
N ILE A 46 -7.55 -0.91 -11.81
CA ILE A 46 -8.18 -2.09 -12.43
C ILE A 46 -9.69 -2.08 -12.17
N PHE A 47 -10.12 -1.76 -10.94
CA PHE A 47 -11.54 -1.68 -10.60
C PHE A 47 -12.27 -0.63 -11.45
N ALA A 48 -11.67 0.57 -11.58
CA ALA A 48 -12.21 1.65 -12.40
C ALA A 48 -12.29 1.27 -13.88
N GLU A 49 -11.28 0.57 -14.42
CA GLU A 49 -11.30 0.06 -15.79
C GLU A 49 -12.38 -1.00 -15.99
N GLY A 50 -12.58 -1.90 -15.02
CA GLY A 50 -13.68 -2.86 -15.03
C GLY A 50 -15.05 -2.18 -15.11
N GLY A 51 -15.23 -1.05 -14.42
CA GLY A 51 -16.45 -0.25 -14.51
C GLY A 51 -16.68 0.35 -15.89
N ARG A 52 -15.62 0.93 -16.50
CA ARG A 52 -15.67 1.45 -17.87
C ARG A 52 -16.03 0.35 -18.87
N LEU A 53 -15.44 -0.83 -18.73
CA LEU A 53 -15.72 -1.97 -19.59
C LEU A 53 -17.17 -2.48 -19.42
N ALA A 54 -17.71 -2.48 -18.20
CA ALA A 54 -19.11 -2.82 -17.96
C ALA A 54 -20.07 -1.85 -18.66
N THR A 55 -19.79 -0.54 -18.62
CA THR A 55 -20.55 0.46 -19.38
C THR A 55 -20.50 0.19 -20.89
N ALA A 56 -19.31 -0.05 -21.44
CA ALA A 56 -19.17 -0.36 -22.87
C ALA A 56 -19.90 -1.66 -23.28
N ALA A 57 -19.94 -2.68 -22.40
CA ALA A 57 -20.66 -3.91 -22.65
C ALA A 57 -22.19 -3.69 -22.70
N ILE A 58 -22.72 -2.83 -21.81
CA ILE A 58 -24.14 -2.42 -21.82
C ILE A 58 -24.45 -1.68 -23.12
N ASP A 59 -23.64 -0.68 -23.48
CA ASP A 59 -23.82 0.11 -24.70
C ASP A 59 -23.79 -0.77 -25.97
N ALA A 60 -22.90 -1.76 -26.00
CA ALA A 60 -22.85 -2.72 -27.10
C ALA A 60 -24.11 -3.59 -27.18
N GLN A 61 -24.67 -3.99 -26.04
CA GLN A 61 -25.91 -4.76 -25.95
C GLN A 61 -27.14 -3.95 -26.34
N THR A 62 -27.21 -2.66 -26.00
CA THR A 62 -28.35 -1.80 -26.31
C THR A 62 -28.30 -1.23 -27.72
N HIS A 63 -27.10 -0.99 -28.28
CA HIS A 63 -26.96 -0.21 -29.51
C HIS A 63 -26.23 -0.92 -30.67
N GLN A 64 -25.56 -2.05 -30.43
CA GLN A 64 -24.63 -2.65 -31.42
C GLN A 64 -24.93 -4.13 -31.75
N ASN A 65 -26.18 -4.57 -31.58
CA ASN A 65 -26.65 -5.93 -31.90
C ASN A 65 -25.88 -7.06 -31.18
N LEU A 66 -25.20 -6.78 -30.08
CA LEU A 66 -24.66 -7.84 -29.24
C LEU A 66 -25.83 -8.65 -28.67
N SER A 67 -25.78 -9.96 -28.85
CA SER A 67 -26.82 -10.86 -28.34
C SER A 67 -26.99 -10.68 -26.81
N PRO A 68 -28.22 -10.54 -26.30
CA PRO A 68 -28.45 -10.40 -24.86
C PRO A 68 -27.84 -11.53 -24.03
N LEU A 69 -27.82 -12.76 -24.56
CA LEU A 69 -27.19 -13.90 -23.89
C LEU A 69 -25.69 -13.69 -23.70
N VAL A 70 -25.00 -13.26 -24.75
CA VAL A 70 -23.56 -12.99 -24.73
C VAL A 70 -23.26 -11.77 -23.85
N GLY A 71 -24.06 -10.71 -23.93
CA GLY A 71 -23.94 -9.54 -23.07
C GLY A 71 -24.06 -9.86 -21.59
N HIS A 72 -25.08 -10.65 -21.19
CA HIS A 72 -25.22 -11.10 -19.80
C HIS A 72 -24.05 -11.98 -19.34
N GLN A 73 -23.52 -12.85 -20.20
CA GLN A 73 -22.34 -13.66 -19.87
C GLN A 73 -21.10 -12.79 -19.63
N ILE A 74 -20.87 -11.80 -20.49
CA ILE A 74 -19.77 -10.83 -20.33
C ILE A 74 -19.95 -10.05 -19.03
N LEU A 75 -21.13 -9.47 -18.78
CA LEU A 75 -21.41 -8.70 -17.56
C LEU A 75 -21.26 -9.54 -16.29
N SER A 76 -21.67 -10.81 -16.32
CA SER A 76 -21.46 -11.75 -15.22
C SER A 76 -19.96 -12.00 -14.95
N ALA A 77 -19.18 -12.25 -16.00
CA ALA A 77 -17.73 -12.42 -15.87
C ALA A 77 -17.05 -11.16 -15.31
N LEU A 78 -17.41 -9.98 -15.82
CA LEU A 78 -16.91 -8.69 -15.33
C LEU A 78 -17.26 -8.45 -13.86
N THR A 79 -18.50 -8.73 -13.47
CA THR A 79 -18.95 -8.58 -12.08
C THR A 79 -18.16 -9.47 -11.12
N ASN A 80 -17.92 -10.73 -11.50
CA ASN A 80 -17.10 -11.65 -10.71
C ASN A 80 -15.65 -11.19 -10.59
N ALA A 81 -15.06 -10.71 -11.69
CA ALA A 81 -13.71 -10.15 -11.67
C ALA A 81 -13.62 -8.91 -10.75
N GLN A 82 -14.58 -8.00 -10.84
CA GLN A 82 -14.63 -6.81 -9.98
C GLN A 82 -14.82 -7.18 -8.50
N LEU A 83 -15.62 -8.19 -8.19
CA LEU A 83 -15.76 -8.71 -6.83
C LEU A 83 -14.41 -9.21 -6.27
N SER A 84 -13.63 -9.94 -7.08
CA SER A 84 -12.28 -10.37 -6.68
C SER A 84 -11.34 -9.19 -6.43
N VAL A 85 -11.39 -8.14 -7.26
CA VAL A 85 -10.58 -6.92 -7.06
C VAL A 85 -10.97 -6.21 -5.77
N THR A 86 -12.27 -6.07 -5.48
CA THR A 86 -12.74 -5.50 -4.20
C THR A 86 -12.29 -6.33 -3.01
N GLY A 87 -12.31 -7.66 -3.11
CA GLY A 87 -11.76 -8.54 -2.08
C GLY A 87 -10.26 -8.29 -1.86
N ALA A 88 -9.49 -8.15 -2.94
CA ALA A 88 -8.07 -7.82 -2.88
C ALA A 88 -7.80 -6.47 -2.19
N LEU A 89 -8.61 -5.44 -2.46
CA LEU A 89 -8.54 -4.15 -1.76
C LEU A 89 -8.78 -4.30 -0.25
N GLY A 90 -9.73 -5.14 0.15
CA GLY A 90 -9.95 -5.48 1.56
C GLY A 90 -8.72 -6.12 2.22
N TYR A 91 -8.02 -7.01 1.51
CA TYR A 91 -6.77 -7.59 2.00
C TYR A 91 -5.63 -6.56 2.09
N MET A 92 -5.62 -5.52 1.24
CA MET A 92 -4.63 -4.44 1.34
C MET A 92 -4.83 -3.60 2.61
N ALA A 93 -6.08 -3.28 2.97
CA ALA A 93 -6.39 -2.58 4.21
C ALA A 93 -5.92 -3.36 5.45
N GLU A 94 -6.13 -4.68 5.45
CA GLU A 94 -5.58 -5.55 6.50
C GLU A 94 -4.04 -5.56 6.50
N GLY A 95 -3.42 -5.57 5.32
CA GLY A 95 -1.96 -5.43 5.18
C GLY A 95 -1.41 -4.14 5.80
N HIS A 96 -2.05 -2.99 5.54
CA HIS A 96 -1.67 -1.71 6.13
C HIS A 96 -1.76 -1.75 7.65
N ARG A 97 -2.83 -2.33 8.20
CA ARG A 97 -2.99 -2.51 9.64
C ARG A 97 -1.91 -3.39 10.26
N GLN A 98 -1.49 -4.45 9.58
CA GLN A 98 -0.42 -5.32 10.05
C GLN A 98 0.94 -4.60 10.09
N LEU A 99 1.20 -3.73 9.11
CA LEU A 99 2.42 -2.89 9.08
C LEU A 99 2.41 -1.86 10.22
N GLU A 100 1.26 -1.24 10.50
CA GLU A 100 1.09 -0.36 11.66
C GLU A 100 1.44 -1.08 12.97
N VAL A 101 0.88 -2.27 13.19
CA VAL A 101 1.16 -3.09 14.39
C VAL A 101 2.64 -3.49 14.46
N LEU A 102 3.28 -3.79 13.33
CA LEU A 102 4.71 -4.11 13.28
C LEU A 102 5.57 -2.90 13.68
N ALA A 103 5.27 -1.72 13.13
CA ALA A 103 5.97 -0.48 13.47
C ALA A 103 5.87 -0.17 14.98
N GLN A 104 4.67 -0.31 15.58
CA GLN A 104 4.46 -0.14 17.02
C GLN A 104 5.36 -1.07 17.85
N LYS A 105 5.44 -2.35 17.47
CA LYS A 105 6.26 -3.35 18.17
C LYS A 105 7.76 -3.03 18.12
N LEU A 106 8.20 -2.32 17.08
CA LEU A 106 9.59 -1.90 16.90
C LEU A 106 9.89 -0.52 17.53
N GLY A 107 8.88 0.13 18.10
CA GLY A 107 9.01 1.48 18.68
C GLY A 107 9.16 2.56 17.62
N ILE A 108 8.71 2.31 16.40
CA ILE A 108 8.65 3.25 15.29
C ILE A 108 7.27 3.92 15.32
N ASP A 109 7.18 5.21 14.98
CA ASP A 109 5.91 5.94 14.93
C ASP A 109 4.92 5.27 13.95
N PRO A 110 3.81 4.69 14.44
CA PRO A 110 2.86 3.97 13.60
C PRO A 110 2.07 4.84 12.63
N GLU A 111 1.96 6.15 12.91
CA GLU A 111 1.18 7.07 12.07
C GLU A 111 1.74 7.19 10.64
N ALA A 112 3.00 6.79 10.41
CA ALA A 112 3.61 6.77 9.09
C ALA A 112 3.27 5.52 8.25
N PHE A 113 2.61 4.51 8.83
CA PHE A 113 2.46 3.19 8.21
C PHE A 113 1.01 2.64 8.15
N GLY A 114 0.03 3.37 8.68
CA GLY A 114 -1.39 2.98 8.64
C GLY A 114 -2.10 3.28 7.31
N ASP A 115 -3.33 2.78 7.16
CA ASP A 115 -4.25 2.98 6.00
C ASP A 115 -4.41 4.47 5.65
N VAL A 116 -4.49 5.30 6.69
CA VAL A 116 -4.53 6.75 6.53
C VAL A 116 -3.11 7.28 6.55
N VAL A 117 -2.45 7.37 5.38
CA VAL A 117 -1.35 8.32 5.24
C VAL A 117 -1.92 9.67 5.62
N LYS A 118 -1.41 10.28 6.70
CA LYS A 118 -1.70 11.66 7.06
C LYS A 118 -1.24 12.51 5.88
N ARG A 119 -2.13 12.72 4.90
CA ARG A 119 -1.94 13.72 3.85
C ARG A 119 -1.59 15.00 4.62
N PRO A 120 -0.49 15.72 4.27
CA PRO A 120 -0.18 16.97 4.93
C PRO A 120 -1.47 17.79 4.94
N SER A 121 -1.94 18.10 6.15
CA SER A 121 -3.24 18.73 6.39
C SER A 121 -3.42 19.80 5.34
N ALA A 122 -4.43 19.65 4.48
CA ALA A 122 -4.86 20.73 3.62
C ALA A 122 -5.46 21.80 4.53
N ARG A 123 -4.60 22.56 5.21
CA ARG A 123 -4.91 23.85 5.83
C ARG A 123 -5.44 24.73 4.70
N GLY A 124 -6.75 24.69 4.49
CA GLY A 124 -7.41 25.51 3.47
C GLY A 124 -8.70 24.97 2.87
N ALA A 125 -9.11 23.71 3.12
CA ALA A 125 -10.44 23.28 2.70
C ALA A 125 -11.48 23.79 3.71
N THR A 126 -12.00 24.99 3.47
CA THR A 126 -13.22 25.49 4.13
C THR A 126 -14.35 24.48 3.92
N PRO A 127 -15.10 24.08 4.97
CA PRO A 127 -16.28 23.26 4.81
C PRO A 127 -17.27 23.97 3.89
N LEU A 128 -17.78 23.29 2.87
CA LEU A 128 -18.93 23.75 2.12
C LEU A 128 -20.10 23.85 3.11
N GLU A 129 -20.43 25.08 3.52
CA GLU A 129 -21.70 25.36 4.18
C GLU A 129 -22.82 24.88 3.25
N LEU A 130 -23.63 23.97 3.77
CA LEU A 130 -24.94 23.65 3.25
C LEU A 130 -25.76 24.95 3.23
N ALA A 131 -25.87 25.56 2.05
CA ALA A 131 -26.92 26.54 1.81
C ALA A 131 -28.23 25.77 1.59
N ALA A 132 -29.10 25.82 2.59
CA ALA A 132 -30.54 25.58 2.48
C ALA A 132 -31.27 26.90 2.73
#